data_AF-A0A536P9B1-F1
#
_entry.id   AF-A0A536P9B1-F1
#
_cell.length_a   1.000
_cell.length_b   1.000
_cell.length_c   1.000
_cell.angle_alpha   90.00
_cell.angle_beta   90.00
_cell.angle_gamma   90.00
#
_symmetry.space_group_name_H-M   'P 1'
#
loop_
_entity.id
_entity.type
_entity.pdbx_description
1 polymer ?
#
loop_
_entity_poly.entity_id
_entity_poly.type
_entity_poly.pdbx_seq_one_letter_code
_entity_poly.pdbx_strand_id
1 'polypeptide(L)'
;MAKRSAVAARTGKRPEDFSFERKAFYSPAEVARILGVSDQTVLDLIHQDRLFAVQIGPRLYRIPLGSFMQFLGVPPRITWTRNPRGVVAGRRFDELDRRER
;
A
#
# COMPACT_ATOMS: atom_id res chain seq x y z
N MET A 1 -8.02 14.07 4.26
CA MET A 1 -9.14 13.30 3.67
C MET A 1 -8.59 12.19 2.79
N ALA A 2 -8.59 10.94 3.24
CA ALA A 2 -8.21 9.81 2.39
C ALA A 2 -9.38 9.52 1.44
N LYS A 3 -9.20 9.80 0.14
CA LYS A 3 -10.20 9.48 -0.89
C LYS A 3 -10.34 7.96 -0.93
N ARG A 4 -11.46 7.42 -0.44
CA ARG A 4 -11.80 5.99 -0.57
C ARG A 4 -11.71 5.61 -2.05
N SER A 5 -10.89 4.62 -2.37
CA SER A 5 -10.63 4.15 -3.73
C SER A 5 -11.93 3.73 -4.43
N ALA A 6 -12.37 4.49 -5.43
CA ALA A 6 -13.66 4.27 -6.11
C ALA A 6 -13.80 2.93 -6.87
N VAL A 7 -12.77 2.09 -6.93
CA VAL A 7 -12.82 0.77 -7.61
C VAL A 7 -13.23 -0.35 -6.67
N ALA A 8 -12.76 -0.37 -5.41
CA ALA A 8 -13.26 -1.30 -4.40
C ALA A 8 -14.79 -1.15 -4.22
N ALA A 9 -15.28 0.08 -4.30
CA ALA A 9 -16.71 0.39 -4.26
C ALA A 9 -17.48 -0.09 -5.52
N ARG A 10 -16.82 -0.19 -6.69
CA ARG A 10 -17.46 -0.61 -7.96
C ARG A 10 -17.46 -2.12 -8.17
N THR A 11 -16.42 -2.82 -7.68
CA THR A 11 -16.34 -4.27 -7.77
C THR A 11 -17.29 -4.96 -6.76
N GLY A 12 -17.69 -4.27 -5.69
CA GLY A 12 -18.59 -4.83 -4.66
C GLY A 12 -17.96 -5.94 -3.81
N LYS A 13 -16.74 -6.40 -4.14
CA LYS A 13 -16.00 -7.40 -3.39
C LYS A 13 -15.21 -6.77 -2.27
N ARG A 14 -15.32 -7.38 -1.10
CA ARG A 14 -14.53 -7.08 0.09
C ARG A 14 -13.13 -7.70 -0.06
N PRO A 15 -12.11 -7.19 0.66
CA PRO A 15 -10.78 -7.78 0.66
C PRO A 15 -10.77 -9.28 1.01
N GLU A 16 -11.67 -9.72 1.89
CA GLU A 16 -11.84 -11.14 2.27
C GLU A 16 -12.35 -12.04 1.12
N ASP A 17 -13.01 -11.49 0.11
CA ASP A 17 -13.54 -12.25 -1.03
C ASP A 17 -12.45 -12.64 -2.04
N PHE A 18 -11.29 -11.97 -1.98
CA PHE A 18 -10.18 -12.26 -2.86
C PHE A 18 -9.27 -13.31 -2.23
N SER A 19 -9.50 -14.59 -2.58
CA SER A 19 -8.62 -15.69 -2.18
C SER A 19 -7.44 -15.76 -3.15
N PHE A 20 -6.31 -15.12 -2.82
CA PHE A 20 -5.07 -15.16 -3.59
C PHE A 20 -3.84 -15.33 -2.70
N GLU A 21 -2.76 -15.85 -3.29
CA GLU A 21 -1.46 -16.02 -2.62
C GLU A 21 -0.86 -14.66 -2.22
N ARG A 22 -0.54 -14.47 -0.94
CA ARG A 22 0.02 -13.21 -0.40
C ARG A 22 1.52 -13.08 -0.68
N LYS A 23 1.88 -12.74 -1.92
CA LYS A 23 3.25 -12.37 -2.31
C LYS A 23 3.61 -10.96 -1.86
N ALA A 24 4.91 -10.69 -1.67
CA ALA A 24 5.41 -9.36 -1.32
C ALA A 24 5.15 -8.32 -2.43
N PHE A 25 5.26 -8.74 -3.70
CA PHE A 25 5.05 -7.90 -4.88
C PHE A 25 4.25 -8.65 -5.94
N TYR A 26 3.43 -7.90 -6.67
CA TYR A 26 2.66 -8.37 -7.81
C TYR A 26 3.05 -7.62 -9.08
N SER A 27 2.97 -8.28 -10.22
CA SER A 27 2.97 -7.63 -11.52
C SER A 27 1.61 -6.99 -11.84
N PRO A 28 1.52 -6.04 -12.79
CA PRO A 28 0.25 -5.51 -13.26
C PRO A 28 -0.72 -6.60 -13.74
N ALA A 29 -0.22 -7.61 -14.46
CA ALA A 29 -1.02 -8.74 -14.95
C ALA A 29 -1.55 -9.65 -13.83
N GLU A 30 -0.81 -9.83 -12.73
CA GLU A 30 -1.33 -10.54 -11.55
C GLU A 30 -2.46 -9.76 -10.89
N VAL A 31 -2.29 -8.45 -10.71
CA VAL A 31 -3.35 -7.60 -10.12
C VAL A 31 -4.58 -7.54 -11.02
N ALA A 32 -4.39 -7.47 -12.34
CA ALA A 32 -5.47 -7.49 -13.32
C ALA A 32 -6.33 -8.76 -13.18
N ARG A 33 -5.68 -9.93 -13.06
CA ARG A 33 -6.35 -11.21 -12.81
C ARG A 33 -7.10 -11.24 -11.49
N ILE A 34 -6.52 -10.71 -10.41
CA ILE A 34 -7.18 -10.67 -9.09
C ILE A 34 -8.42 -9.77 -9.11
N LEU A 35 -8.32 -8.61 -9.77
CA LEU A 35 -9.40 -7.63 -9.86
C LEU A 35 -10.46 -7.99 -10.92
N GLY A 36 -10.14 -8.89 -11.86
CA GLY A 36 -11.00 -9.20 -13.00
C GLY A 36 -11.09 -8.06 -14.01
N VAL A 37 -9.99 -7.34 -14.23
CA VAL A 37 -9.89 -6.20 -15.17
C VAL A 37 -8.75 -6.43 -16.17
N SER A 38 -8.58 -5.53 -17.14
CA SER A 38 -7.46 -5.60 -18.08
C SER A 38 -6.15 -5.06 -17.48
N ASP A 39 -5.01 -5.55 -17.97
CA ASP A 39 -3.68 -5.06 -17.61
C ASP A 39 -3.56 -3.55 -17.83
N GLN A 40 -4.13 -3.03 -18.92
CA GLN A 40 -4.16 -1.60 -19.23
C GLN A 40 -4.90 -0.80 -18.15
N THR A 41 -6.03 -1.31 -17.64
CA THR A 41 -6.75 -0.66 -16.53
C THR A 41 -5.86 -0.56 -15.30
N VAL A 42 -5.05 -1.58 -15.00
CA VAL A 42 -4.11 -1.54 -13.87
C VAL A 42 -3.00 -0.52 -14.13
N LEU A 43 -2.46 -0.46 -15.35
CA LEU A 43 -1.46 0.55 -15.73
C LEU A 43 -2.03 1.98 -15.61
N ASP A 44 -3.25 2.21 -16.05
CA ASP A 44 -3.93 3.51 -15.92
C ASP A 44 -4.11 3.89 -14.45
N LEU A 45 -4.44 2.93 -13.59
CA LEU A 45 -4.52 3.17 -12.14
C LEU A 45 -3.17 3.56 -11.54
N ILE A 46 -2.08 2.97 -12.03
CA ILE A 46 -0.71 3.34 -11.62
C ILE A 46 -0.37 4.75 -12.10
N HIS A 47 -0.60 5.05 -13.39
CA HIS A 47 -0.30 6.36 -13.98
C HIS A 47 -1.15 7.50 -13.40
N GLN A 48 -2.35 7.19 -12.88
CA GLN A 48 -3.23 8.16 -12.21
C GLN A 48 -2.94 8.31 -10.71
N ASP A 49 -1.85 7.71 -10.19
CA ASP A 49 -1.50 7.67 -8.76
C ASP A 49 -2.60 7.08 -7.86
N ARG A 50 -3.48 6.25 -8.44
CA ARG A 50 -4.58 5.59 -7.71
C ARG A 50 -4.16 4.26 -7.13
N LEU A 51 -3.12 3.64 -7.69
CA LEU A 51 -2.51 2.42 -7.22
C LEU A 51 -0.99 2.59 -7.20
N PHE A 52 -0.40 2.61 -6.00
CA PHE A 52 1.04 2.74 -5.88
C PHE A 52 1.77 1.51 -6.43
N ALA A 53 2.79 1.76 -7.24
CA ALA A 53 3.69 0.75 -7.78
C ALA A 53 5.12 1.28 -7.84
N VAL A 54 6.09 0.37 -7.71
CA VAL A 54 7.51 0.63 -7.91
C VAL A 54 7.87 0.33 -9.36
N GLN A 55 8.42 1.30 -10.07
CA GLN A 55 8.99 1.09 -11.39
C GLN A 55 10.42 0.56 -11.24
N ILE A 56 10.67 -0.67 -11.69
CA ILE A 56 11.98 -1.34 -11.60
C ILE A 56 12.69 -1.41 -12.96
N GLY A 57 12.08 -0.86 -14.01
CA GLY A 57 12.64 -0.74 -15.35
C GLY A 57 11.74 0.09 -16.26
N PRO A 58 12.13 0.33 -17.54
CA PRO A 58 11.44 1.27 -18.42
C PRO A 58 9.94 1.03 -18.58
N ARG A 59 9.50 -0.24 -18.49
CA ARG A 59 8.08 -0.64 -18.56
C ARG A 59 7.70 -1.72 -17.54
N LEU A 60 8.51 -1.88 -16.50
CA LEU A 60 8.33 -2.95 -15.52
C LEU A 60 7.93 -2.37 -14.17
N TYR A 61 6.70 -2.66 -13.76
CA TYR A 61 6.13 -2.23 -12.50
C TYR A 61 5.96 -3.40 -11.53
N ARG A 62 6.11 -3.12 -10.24
CA ARG A 62 5.83 -4.04 -9.13
C ARG A 62 4.95 -3.35 -8.10
N ILE A 63 3.83 -3.97 -7.80
CA ILE A 63 2.82 -3.46 -6.86
C ILE A 63 3.07 -4.14 -5.51
N PRO A 64 3.48 -3.41 -4.46
CA PRO A 64 3.67 -3.99 -3.14
C PRO A 64 2.35 -4.48 -2.55
N LEU A 65 2.39 -5.57 -1.78
CA LEU A 65 1.21 -6.12 -1.11
C LEU A 65 0.48 -5.07 -0.26
N GLY A 66 1.22 -4.31 0.55
CA GLY A 66 0.62 -3.31 1.43
C GLY A 66 -0.15 -2.24 0.67
N SER A 67 0.39 -1.78 -0.46
CA SER A 67 -0.27 -0.80 -1.33
C SER A 67 -1.51 -1.38 -2.01
N PHE A 68 -1.44 -2.64 -2.45
CA PHE A 68 -2.60 -3.32 -3.03
C PHE A 68 -3.71 -3.56 -1.98
N MET A 69 -3.34 -3.98 -0.77
CA MET A 69 -4.28 -4.11 0.35
C MET A 69 -4.97 -2.78 0.67
N GLN A 70 -4.23 -1.68 0.72
CA GLN A 70 -4.79 -0.34 0.90
C GLN A 70 -5.75 0.05 -0.23
N PHE A 71 -5.39 -0.27 -1.48
CA PHE A 71 -6.26 -0.05 -2.63
C PHE A 71 -7.60 -0.80 -2.51
N LEU A 72 -7.58 -2.04 -2.01
CA LEU A 72 -8.77 -2.83 -1.71
C LEU A 72 -9.56 -2.32 -0.49
N GLY A 73 -9.06 -1.31 0.21
CA GLY A 73 -9.72 -0.70 1.37
C GLY A 73 -9.33 -1.31 2.71
N VAL A 74 -8.31 -2.18 2.76
CA VAL A 74 -7.73 -2.66 4.02
C VAL A 74 -6.91 -1.51 4.62
N PRO A 75 -7.24 -1.02 5.83
CA PRO A 75 -6.48 0.05 6.45
C PRO A 75 -5.04 -0.42 6.70
N PRO A 76 -4.04 0.45 6.51
CA PRO A 76 -2.67 0.10 6.84
C PRO A 76 -2.57 -0.17 8.34
N ARG A 77 -2.09 -1.35 8.72
CA ARG A 77 -1.73 -1.65 10.11
C ARG A 77 -0.35 -1.05 10.38
N ILE A 78 -0.34 0.26 10.65
CA ILE A 78 0.89 0.96 11.03
C ILE A 78 1.16 0.63 12.49
N THR A 79 1.96 -0.39 12.73
CA THR A 79 2.56 -0.59 14.05
C THR A 79 3.75 0.34 14.13
N TRP A 80 3.59 1.46 14.85
CA TRP A 80 4.73 2.26 15.25
C TRP A 80 5.55 1.43 16.24
N THR A 81 6.55 0.71 15.72
CA THR A 81 7.63 0.21 16.57
C THR A 81 8.41 1.43 17.03
N ARG A 82 8.10 1.91 18.23
CA ARG A 82 8.96 2.85 18.95
C ARG A 82 10.24 2.08 19.22
N ASN A 83 11.25 2.22 18.37
CA ASN A 83 12.57 1.65 18.64
C ASN A 83 13.10 2.38 19.89
N PRO A 84 13.17 1.73 21.06
CA PRO A 84 13.66 2.40 22.27
C PRO A 84 15.14 2.79 22.17
N ARG A 85 15.84 2.29 21.14
CA ARG A 85 17.24 2.64 20.84
C ARG A 85 17.37 3.67 19.71
N GLY A 86 16.27 4.20 19.19
CA GLY A 86 16.29 5.24 18.17
C GLY A 86 16.81 6.56 18.76
N VAL A 87 18.08 6.85 18.53
CA VAL A 87 18.66 8.17 18.84
C VAL A 87 18.23 9.13 17.73
N VAL A 88 17.49 10.18 18.08
CA VAL A 88 17.11 11.25 17.16
C VAL A 88 17.97 12.46 17.50
N ALA A 89 18.75 12.94 16.53
CA ALA A 89 19.64 14.10 16.71
C ALA A 89 20.55 13.99 17.96
N GLY A 90 21.15 12.82 18.19
CA GLY A 90 22.09 12.58 19.28
C GLY A 90 21.48 12.49 20.69
N ARG A 91 20.15 12.63 20.84
CA ARG A 91 19.46 12.55 22.13
C ARG A 91 18.59 11.31 22.23
N ARG A 92 18.55 10.71 23.43
CA ARG A 92 17.60 9.63 23.71
C ARG A 92 16.19 10.20 23.76
N PHE A 93 15.24 9.44 23.25
CA PHE A 93 13.84 9.86 23.16
C PHE A 93 13.25 10.20 24.55
N ASP A 94 13.71 9.52 25.61
CA ASP A 94 13.32 9.77 27.00
C ASP A 94 13.72 11.16 27.52
N GLU A 95 14.70 11.82 26.89
CA GLU A 95 15.15 13.17 27.27
C GLU A 95 14.31 14.28 26.64
N LEU A 96 13.61 13.99 25.54
CA LEU A 96 12.79 14.97 24.83
C LEU A 96 11.41 15.14 25.47
N ASP A 97 10.87 14.09 26.10
CA ASP A 97 9.52 14.07 26.70
C ASP A 97 9.38 14.90 27.98
N ARG A 98 10.51 15.31 28.60
CA ARG A 98 10.51 16.10 29.86
C ARG A 98 10.41 17.61 29.66
N ARG A 99 10.38 18.14 28.43
CA ARG A 99 10.38 19.59 28.17
C ARG A 99 9.04 20.20 27.75
N GLU A 100 7.96 19.42 27.70
CA GLU A 100 6.61 19.91 27.40
C GLU A 100 5.63 19.76 28.59
N ARG A 101 6.10 20.03 29.81
CA ARG A 101 5.23 20.32 30.95
C ARG A 101 5.58 21.65 31.58
#